data_AF-A0A6P2GED5-F1
#
_entry.id   AF-A0A6P2GED5-F1
#
_cell.length_a   1.000
_cell.length_b   1.000
_cell.length_c   1.000
_cell.angle_alpha   90.00
_cell.angle_beta   90.00
_cell.angle_gamma   90.00
#
_symmetry.space_group_name_H-M   'P 1'
#
loop_
_entity.id
_entity.type
_entity.pdbx_description
1 polymer ?
#
loop_
_entity_poly.entity_id
_entity_poly.type
_entity_poly.pdbx_seq_one_letter_code
_entity_poly.pdbx_strand_id
1 'polypeptide(L)'
;MKSYIASSFVALLAAPSMHATAADTAAASDAQTPSCAIAYVKGVGGSPRSLREYLASPTPYNYLKDNEIQCKVSDDGRASNCTGVTYIRNEQVSVYDDSDPATLTVVAPVELDHGEKYPVILVVQRKDARCTR
;
A
#
# COMPACT_ATOMS: atom_id res chain seq x y z
N MET A 1 42.27 46.65 32.12
CA MET A 1 43.64 46.67 31.57
C MET A 1 43.79 45.47 30.66
N LYS A 2 44.40 45.66 29.51
CA LYS A 2 44.43 44.77 28.35
C LYS A 2 45.92 44.48 28.07
N SER A 3 46.31 43.22 28.02
CA SER A 3 47.62 42.81 27.49
C SER A 3 47.49 41.45 26.82
N TYR A 4 47.85 41.45 25.53
CA TYR A 4 47.96 40.32 24.62
C TYR A 4 49.32 39.62 24.76
N ILE A 5 49.40 38.34 24.38
CA ILE A 5 50.52 37.60 23.74
C ILE A 5 49.89 36.22 23.37
N ALA A 6 49.54 35.91 22.12
CA ALA A 6 50.37 35.48 20.98
C ALA A 6 51.14 34.16 21.23
N SER A 7 50.72 33.05 20.63
CA SER A 7 51.59 32.18 19.80
C SER A 7 50.83 30.95 19.26
N SER A 8 51.03 30.71 17.97
CA SER A 8 50.52 29.64 17.12
C SER A 8 51.12 28.26 17.41
N PHE A 9 50.32 27.19 17.24
CA PHE A 9 50.83 25.94 16.66
C PHE A 9 49.71 25.24 15.86
N VAL A 10 49.97 25.06 14.57
CA VAL A 10 49.19 24.24 13.64
C VAL A 10 49.62 22.78 13.84
N ALA A 11 48.65 21.87 13.95
CA ALA A 11 48.87 20.45 13.73
C ALA A 11 47.76 19.91 12.83
N LEU A 12 48.07 19.79 11.52
CA LEU A 12 47.33 18.90 10.64
C LEU A 12 47.58 17.46 11.11
N LEU A 13 46.53 16.74 11.46
CA LEU A 13 46.56 15.29 11.51
C LEU A 13 45.69 14.78 10.37
N ALA A 14 46.36 14.39 9.28
CA ALA A 14 45.78 13.54 8.25
C ALA A 14 45.56 12.15 8.87
N ALA A 15 44.30 11.81 9.15
CA ALA A 15 43.92 10.44 9.44
C ALA A 15 43.76 9.71 8.10
N PRO A 16 44.50 8.60 7.84
CA PRO A 16 44.26 7.79 6.65
C PRO A 16 42.86 7.16 6.75
N SER A 17 42.03 7.45 5.77
CA SER A 17 40.75 6.78 5.54
C SER A 17 41.01 5.30 5.32
N MET A 18 40.83 4.50 6.37
CA MET A 18 40.69 3.06 6.22
C MET A 18 39.42 2.80 5.42
N HIS A 19 39.58 2.50 4.14
CA HIS A 19 38.54 1.87 3.34
C HIS A 19 38.28 0.49 3.95
N ALA A 20 37.33 0.42 4.88
CA ALA A 20 36.72 -0.83 5.26
C ALA A 20 35.95 -1.33 4.04
N THR A 21 36.57 -2.25 3.32
CA THR A 21 35.95 -3.08 2.30
C THR A 21 34.70 -3.72 2.91
N ALA A 22 33.53 -3.39 2.37
CA ALA A 22 32.30 -4.08 2.67
C ALA A 22 32.51 -5.57 2.40
N ALA A 23 32.49 -6.38 3.46
CA ALA A 23 32.37 -7.80 3.33
C ALA A 23 30.90 -8.08 3.02
N ASP A 24 30.59 -8.20 1.73
CA ASP A 24 29.38 -8.83 1.23
C ASP A 24 29.38 -10.31 1.64
N THR A 25 29.06 -10.58 2.92
CA THR A 25 28.42 -11.85 3.24
C THR A 25 26.99 -11.69 2.77
N ALA A 26 26.68 -12.36 1.66
CA ALA A 26 25.34 -12.57 1.16
C ALA A 26 24.45 -13.13 2.28
N ALA A 27 23.86 -12.22 3.07
CA ALA A 27 22.51 -12.42 3.54
C ALA A 27 21.74 -12.67 2.26
N ALA A 28 21.11 -13.84 2.13
CA ALA A 28 20.06 -14.01 1.17
C ALA A 28 19.16 -12.80 1.38
N SER A 29 19.24 -11.84 0.45
CA SER A 29 18.26 -10.80 0.36
C SER A 29 16.99 -11.60 0.14
N ASP A 30 16.24 -11.84 1.21
CA ASP A 30 14.79 -11.84 1.12
C ASP A 30 14.55 -10.64 0.23
N ALA A 31 14.22 -10.91 -1.02
CA ALA A 31 13.92 -9.87 -1.97
C ALA A 31 12.71 -9.20 -1.35
N GLN A 32 12.93 -8.17 -0.53
CA GLN A 32 11.88 -7.38 0.08
C GLN A 32 11.15 -6.83 -1.12
N THR A 33 10.03 -7.46 -1.44
CA THR A 33 9.10 -6.95 -2.44
C THR A 33 8.89 -5.49 -2.02
N PRO A 34 9.29 -4.51 -2.85
CA PRO A 34 9.24 -3.12 -2.43
C PRO A 34 7.80 -2.83 -2.01
N SER A 35 7.64 -2.33 -0.77
CA SER A 35 6.32 -2.16 -0.16
C SER A 35 5.46 -1.26 -1.05
N CYS A 36 4.30 -1.74 -1.45
CA CYS A 36 3.39 -1.02 -2.32
C CYS A 36 2.53 -0.11 -1.44
N ALA A 37 2.89 1.17 -1.28
CA ALA A 37 2.09 2.09 -0.46
C ALA A 37 0.88 2.67 -1.20
N ILE A 38 1.04 2.94 -2.50
CA ILE A 38 0.02 3.49 -3.39
C ILE A 38 -0.07 2.63 -4.64
N ALA A 39 -1.29 2.29 -5.06
CA ALA A 39 -1.52 1.54 -6.29
C ALA A 39 -2.60 2.20 -7.14
N TYR A 40 -2.52 2.01 -8.46
CA TYR A 40 -3.67 2.19 -9.35
C TYR A 40 -4.36 0.84 -9.53
N VAL A 41 -5.65 0.76 -9.23
CA VAL A 41 -6.41 -0.50 -9.32
C VAL A 41 -7.46 -0.42 -10.41
N LYS A 42 -7.42 -1.40 -11.32
CA LYS A 42 -8.42 -1.58 -12.37
C LYS A 42 -8.89 -3.03 -12.38
N GLY A 43 -10.01 -3.29 -11.71
CA GLY A 43 -10.51 -4.65 -11.55
C GLY A 43 -11.63 -4.72 -10.52
N VAL A 44 -11.92 -5.93 -10.05
CA VAL A 44 -12.94 -6.16 -9.03
C VAL A 44 -12.28 -6.21 -7.66
N GLY A 45 -12.81 -5.42 -6.72
CA GLY A 45 -12.50 -5.48 -5.31
C GLY A 45 -13.74 -5.86 -4.50
N GLY A 46 -13.56 -6.30 -3.26
CA GLY A 46 -14.69 -6.65 -2.41
C GLY A 46 -14.31 -7.03 -1.00
N SER A 47 -15.30 -7.48 -0.24
CA SER A 47 -15.02 -8.19 1.02
C SER A 47 -14.18 -9.44 0.72
N PRO A 48 -13.31 -9.90 1.64
CA PRO A 48 -12.46 -11.08 1.39
C PRO A 48 -13.26 -12.32 0.97
N ARG A 49 -14.43 -12.53 1.57
CA ARG A 49 -15.33 -13.64 1.23
C ARG A 49 -15.97 -13.45 -0.14
N SER A 50 -16.59 -12.30 -0.37
CA SER A 50 -17.33 -12.04 -1.61
C SER A 50 -16.42 -11.97 -2.83
N LEU A 51 -15.18 -11.50 -2.69
CA LEU A 51 -14.20 -11.56 -3.77
C LEU A 51 -13.86 -13.01 -4.12
N ARG A 52 -13.66 -13.88 -3.12
CA ARG A 52 -13.37 -15.29 -3.37
C ARG A 52 -14.53 -15.99 -4.09
N GLU A 53 -15.76 -15.71 -3.67
CA GLU A 53 -16.98 -16.22 -4.32
C GLU A 53 -17.12 -15.68 -5.75
N TYR A 54 -16.83 -14.39 -5.99
CA TYR A 54 -16.77 -13.80 -7.34
C TYR A 54 -15.75 -14.52 -8.24
N LEU A 55 -14.52 -14.75 -7.75
CA LEU A 55 -13.46 -15.40 -8.52
C LEU A 55 -13.75 -16.88 -8.82
N ALA A 56 -14.51 -17.55 -7.96
CA ALA A 56 -14.97 -18.92 -8.16
C ALA A 56 -16.25 -19.00 -9.02
N SER A 57 -16.92 -17.88 -9.29
CA SER A 57 -18.18 -17.87 -10.03
C SER A 57 -17.98 -18.20 -11.50
N PRO A 58 -18.76 -19.12 -12.09
CA PRO A 58 -18.77 -19.34 -13.53
C PRO A 58 -19.41 -18.18 -14.31
N THR A 59 -20.13 -17.28 -13.63
CA THR A 59 -20.84 -16.13 -14.19
C THR A 59 -20.45 -14.84 -13.47
N PRO A 60 -19.17 -14.40 -13.57
CA PRO A 60 -18.65 -13.29 -12.77
C PRO A 60 -19.40 -11.97 -12.99
N TYR A 61 -19.85 -11.70 -14.22
CA TYR A 61 -20.64 -10.49 -14.51
C TYR A 61 -21.98 -10.45 -13.78
N ASN A 62 -22.69 -11.58 -13.71
CA ASN A 62 -23.94 -11.67 -12.95
C ASN A 62 -23.68 -11.56 -11.46
N TYR A 63 -22.62 -12.23 -10.97
CA TYR A 63 -22.23 -12.14 -9.57
C TYR A 63 -21.97 -10.68 -9.15
N LEU A 64 -21.22 -9.92 -9.95
CA LEU A 64 -20.95 -8.51 -9.69
C LEU A 64 -22.24 -7.68 -9.63
N LYS A 65 -23.17 -7.91 -10.54
CA LYS A 65 -24.48 -7.21 -10.58
C LYS A 65 -25.36 -7.55 -9.38
N ASP A 66 -25.37 -8.81 -8.96
CA ASP A 66 -26.29 -9.30 -7.93
C ASP A 66 -25.71 -9.17 -6.51
N ASN A 67 -24.41 -8.89 -6.39
CA ASN A 67 -23.69 -8.79 -5.11
C ASN A 67 -22.87 -7.51 -5.08
N GLU A 68 -23.50 -6.39 -5.44
CA GLU A 68 -22.88 -5.07 -5.32
C GLU A 68 -22.40 -4.82 -3.88
N ILE A 69 -21.27 -4.11 -3.75
CA ILE A 69 -20.70 -3.80 -2.45
C ILE A 69 -21.70 -3.00 -1.61
N GLN A 70 -21.90 -3.45 -0.38
CA GLN A 70 -22.75 -2.80 0.61
C GLN A 70 -21.97 -2.74 1.91
N CYS A 71 -21.96 -1.60 2.59
CA CYS A 71 -21.30 -1.42 3.87
C CYS A 71 -22.23 -0.72 4.85
N LYS A 72 -21.97 -0.90 6.14
CA LYS A 72 -22.55 -0.05 7.18
C LYS A 72 -21.70 1.19 7.34
N VAL A 73 -22.29 2.36 7.08
CA VAL A 73 -21.67 3.66 7.30
C VAL A 73 -22.10 4.18 8.68
N SER A 74 -21.15 4.52 9.54
CA SER A 74 -21.43 5.18 10.83
C SER A 74 -21.54 6.70 10.67
N ASP A 75 -22.05 7.38 11.70
CA ASP A 75 -22.27 8.83 11.72
C ASP A 75 -20.99 9.65 11.48
N ASP A 76 -19.80 9.08 11.75
CA ASP A 76 -18.49 9.67 11.49
C ASP A 76 -17.93 9.36 10.08
N GLY A 77 -18.71 8.73 9.21
CA GLY A 77 -18.36 8.44 7.83
C GLY A 77 -17.49 7.19 7.63
N ARG A 78 -17.33 6.34 8.65
CA ARG A 78 -16.55 5.10 8.53
C ARG A 78 -17.39 3.96 7.94
N ALA A 79 -16.91 3.37 6.86
CA ALA A 79 -17.49 2.16 6.30
C ALA A 79 -16.99 0.90 7.05
N SER A 80 -17.92 0.03 7.43
CA SER A 80 -17.66 -1.21 8.16
C SER A 80 -18.58 -2.34 7.71
N ASN A 81 -18.29 -3.58 8.12
CA ASN A 81 -19.11 -4.75 7.82
C ASN A 81 -19.49 -4.88 6.34
N CYS A 82 -18.54 -4.59 5.44
CA CYS A 82 -18.78 -4.61 4.01
C CYS A 82 -18.99 -6.03 3.48
N THR A 83 -19.95 -6.19 2.59
CA THR A 83 -20.26 -7.42 1.86
C THR A 83 -20.43 -7.11 0.39
N GLY A 84 -20.19 -8.09 -0.49
CA GLY A 84 -20.28 -7.90 -1.94
C GLY A 84 -18.97 -7.47 -2.58
N VAL A 85 -19.06 -7.06 -3.83
CA VAL A 85 -17.97 -6.71 -4.73
C VAL A 85 -18.30 -5.44 -5.52
N THR A 86 -17.27 -4.74 -5.97
CA THR A 86 -17.41 -3.56 -6.82
C THR A 86 -16.31 -3.50 -7.86
N TYR A 87 -16.59 -2.82 -8.97
CA TYR A 87 -15.61 -2.60 -10.03
C TYR A 87 -14.91 -1.25 -9.85
N ILE A 88 -13.59 -1.30 -9.71
CA ILE A 88 -12.74 -0.12 -9.54
C ILE A 88 -12.22 0.31 -10.92
N ARG A 89 -12.50 1.56 -11.30
CA ARG A 89 -12.26 2.10 -12.65
C ARG A 89 -10.90 2.79 -12.78
N ASN A 90 -9.81 2.07 -12.50
CA ASN A 90 -8.44 2.63 -12.53
C ASN A 90 -8.26 3.78 -11.54
N GLU A 91 -8.64 3.53 -10.28
CA GLU A 91 -8.55 4.51 -9.20
C GLU A 91 -7.19 4.42 -8.50
N GLN A 92 -6.66 5.55 -8.06
CA GLN A 92 -5.53 5.58 -7.14
C GLN A 92 -6.03 5.24 -5.74
N VAL A 93 -5.42 4.25 -5.10
CA VAL A 93 -5.80 3.74 -3.78
C VAL A 93 -4.60 3.68 -2.86
N SER A 94 -4.86 3.82 -1.57
CA SER A 94 -3.86 3.53 -0.54
C SER A 94 -3.86 2.03 -0.27
N VAL A 95 -2.69 1.42 -0.16
CA VAL A 95 -2.56 0.01 0.17
C VAL A 95 -2.40 -0.11 1.69
N TYR A 96 -3.24 -0.95 2.29
CA TYR A 96 -3.26 -1.22 3.71
C TYR A 96 -2.43 -2.45 4.09
N ASP A 97 -2.45 -3.49 3.25
CA ASP A 97 -1.68 -4.72 3.43
C ASP A 97 -1.28 -5.30 2.06
N ASP A 98 0.01 -5.54 1.88
CA ASP A 98 0.61 -6.13 0.67
C ASP A 98 1.39 -7.42 0.94
N SER A 99 1.15 -8.07 2.08
CA SER A 99 1.83 -9.31 2.48
C SER A 99 1.40 -10.54 1.67
N ASP A 100 0.15 -10.59 1.21
CA ASP A 100 -0.38 -11.73 0.43
C ASP A 100 0.11 -11.69 -1.02
N PRO A 101 0.70 -12.78 -1.56
CA PRO A 101 1.28 -12.76 -2.91
C PRO A 101 0.23 -12.63 -4.03
N ALA A 102 -1.04 -12.99 -3.77
CA ALA A 102 -2.11 -13.00 -4.78
C ALA A 102 -3.02 -11.77 -4.69
N THR A 103 -3.10 -11.13 -3.53
CA THR A 103 -4.05 -10.05 -3.24
C THR A 103 -3.40 -8.85 -2.56
N LEU A 104 -4.12 -7.73 -2.58
CA LEU A 104 -3.79 -6.53 -1.80
C LEU A 104 -5.03 -6.12 -1.02
N THR A 105 -4.83 -5.68 0.21
CA THR A 105 -5.86 -4.94 0.95
C THR A 105 -5.65 -3.46 0.68
N VAL A 106 -6.67 -2.77 0.20
CA VAL A 106 -6.61 -1.36 -0.22
C VAL A 106 -7.74 -0.55 0.39
N VAL A 107 -7.53 0.75 0.54
CA VAL A 107 -8.55 1.73 0.86
C VAL A 107 -8.92 2.46 -0.42
N ALA A 108 -10.13 2.22 -0.92
CA ALA A 108 -10.64 2.80 -2.15
C ALA A 108 -11.88 3.66 -1.88
N PRO A 109 -12.08 4.76 -2.61
CA PRO A 109 -13.34 5.51 -2.58
C PRO A 109 -14.42 4.71 -3.33
N VAL A 110 -15.49 4.34 -2.63
CA VAL A 110 -16.59 3.52 -3.17
C VAL A 110 -17.90 4.26 -2.98
N GLU A 111 -18.71 4.29 -4.04
CA GLU A 111 -20.08 4.82 -3.98
C GLU A 111 -20.99 3.81 -3.27
N LEU A 112 -21.65 4.22 -2.18
CA LEU A 112 -22.54 3.36 -1.40
C LEU A 112 -23.95 3.95 -1.32
N ASP A 113 -24.06 5.18 -0.83
CA ASP A 113 -25.33 5.85 -0.56
C ASP A 113 -25.58 6.98 -1.56
N HIS A 114 -26.54 6.80 -2.47
CA HIS A 114 -27.00 7.86 -3.40
C HIS A 114 -25.88 8.58 -4.20
N GLY A 115 -24.77 7.88 -4.47
CA GLY A 115 -23.61 8.43 -5.20
C GLY A 115 -22.54 9.07 -4.31
N GLU A 116 -22.70 9.07 -2.99
CA GLU A 116 -21.65 9.50 -2.06
C GLU A 116 -20.55 8.44 -1.95
N LYS A 117 -19.29 8.92 -1.96
CA LYS A 117 -18.09 8.09 -1.90
C LYS A 117 -17.56 7.98 -0.48
N TYR A 118 -17.39 6.76 -0.02
CA TYR A 118 -16.83 6.44 1.30
C TYR A 118 -15.48 5.72 1.15
N PRO A 119 -14.51 5.95 2.06
CA PRO A 119 -13.29 5.16 2.10
C PRO A 119 -13.60 3.75 2.60
N VAL A 120 -13.48 2.76 1.72
CA VAL A 120 -13.78 1.37 2.02
C VAL A 120 -12.51 0.53 1.94
N ILE A 121 -12.29 -0.30 2.97
CA ILE A 121 -11.24 -1.33 2.95
C ILE A 121 -11.75 -2.51 2.10
N LEU A 122 -11.07 -2.77 0.99
CA LEU A 122 -11.38 -3.84 0.05
C LEU A 122 -10.17 -4.74 -0.16
N VAL A 123 -10.42 -6.00 -0.50
CA VAL A 123 -9.40 -6.87 -1.08
C VAL A 123 -9.51 -6.80 -2.60
N VAL A 124 -8.37 -6.76 -3.28
CA VAL A 124 -8.27 -6.78 -4.76
C VAL A 124 -7.23 -7.82 -5.18
N GLN A 125 -7.28 -8.30 -6.42
CA GLN A 125 -6.22 -9.16 -6.94
C GLN A 125 -4.98 -8.33 -7.27
N ARG A 126 -3.79 -8.82 -6.90
CA ARG A 126 -2.51 -8.13 -7.18
C ARG A 126 -2.29 -7.90 -8.67
N LYS A 127 -2.75 -8.82 -9.53
CA LYS A 127 -2.68 -8.68 -11.00
C LYS A 127 -3.49 -7.49 -11.55
N ASP A 128 -4.49 -7.02 -10.79
CA ASP A 128 -5.36 -5.91 -11.16
C ASP A 128 -4.85 -4.57 -10.58
N ALA A 129 -3.72 -4.59 -9.86
CA ALA A 129 -3.10 -3.43 -9.21
C ALA A 129 -1.73 -3.11 -9.80
N ARG A 130 -1.45 -1.82 -9.97
CA ARG A 130 -0.14 -1.30 -10.40
C ARG A 130 0.42 -0.40 -9.30
N CYS A 131 1.43 -0.90 -8.60
CA CYS A 131 2.13 -0.13 -7.57
C CYS A 131 2.83 1.08 -8.18
N THR A 132 2.66 2.23 -7.53
CA THR A 132 3.42 3.44 -7.83
C THR A 132 4.75 3.35 -7.09
N ARG A 133 5.85 3.69 -7.76
CA ARG A 133 7.17 3.81 -7.14
C ARG A 133 7.38 5.20 -6.58
#